data_AF-A0AAD9Q1Q1-F1
#
_entry.id   AF-A0AAD9Q1Q1-F1
#
_cell.length_a   1.000
_cell.length_b   1.000
_cell.length_c   1.000
_cell.angle_alpha   90.00
_cell.angle_beta   90.00
_cell.angle_gamma   90.00
#
_symmetry.space_group_name_H-M   'P 1'
#
loop_
_entity.id
_entity.type
_entity.pdbx_description
1 polymer ?
#
loop_
_entity_poly.entity_id
_entity_poly.type
_entity_poly.pdbx_seq_one_letter_code
_entity_poly.pdbx_strand_id
1 'polypeptide(L)'
;MSSVEQIGGCPRTVWTNCGTENVIIAALQHVFHDNIANNQQTYGHRYVASTCNQRIKSWWSNFRKSLSEWWLELFKDLAVSGVFCHANAVHIHCPWYCFMGILQKELKFVASSWNEHLLTGSNMSDCRNGIPDELFVLPENSSTSLLHSFV
;
A
#
# COMPACT_ATOMS: atom_id res chain seq x y z
N MET A 1 1.24 1.98 -6.51
CA MET A 1 2.44 2.31 -7.31
C MET A 1 2.11 3.07 -8.58
N SER A 2 0.90 2.95 -9.15
CA SER A 2 0.50 3.72 -10.34
C SER A 2 0.48 5.24 -10.14
N SER A 3 0.12 5.76 -8.97
CA SER A 3 -0.01 7.21 -8.77
C SER A 3 1.34 7.95 -8.84
N VAL A 4 2.42 7.39 -8.28
CA VAL A 4 3.77 7.97 -8.35
C VAL A 4 4.26 8.01 -9.81
N GLU A 5 4.08 6.90 -10.51
CA GLU A 5 4.45 6.74 -11.92
C GLU A 5 3.62 7.66 -12.83
N GLN A 6 2.31 7.79 -12.58
CA GLN A 6 1.42 8.70 -13.30
C GLN A 6 1.82 10.17 -13.13
N ILE A 7 2.33 10.55 -11.95
CA ILE A 7 2.78 11.90 -11.66
C ILE A 7 4.24 12.11 -12.15
N GLY A 8 4.95 11.05 -12.52
CA GLY A 8 6.38 11.09 -12.85
C GLY A 8 7.24 11.58 -11.68
N GLY A 9 6.74 11.45 -10.45
CA GLY A 9 7.32 12.03 -9.25
C GLY A 9 8.15 11.03 -8.44
N CYS A 10 8.85 11.53 -7.42
CA CYS A 10 9.39 10.70 -6.34
C CYS A 10 8.97 11.27 -4.97
N PRO A 11 8.77 10.43 -3.94
CA PRO A 11 8.46 10.89 -2.60
C PRO A 11 9.62 11.72 -2.04
N ARG A 12 9.32 12.96 -1.65
CA ARG A 12 10.28 13.90 -1.05
C ARG A 12 10.48 13.66 0.45
N THR A 13 9.51 13.06 1.12
CA THR A 13 9.61 12.73 2.54
C THR A 13 8.92 11.40 2.76
N VAL A 14 9.59 10.46 3.40
CA VAL A 14 9.03 9.13 3.68
C VAL A 14 8.85 8.94 5.17
N TRP A 15 7.64 8.54 5.57
CA TRP A 15 7.32 8.19 6.94
C TRP A 15 7.15 6.69 7.08
N THR A 16 7.89 6.08 8.01
CA THR A 16 7.82 4.63 8.23
C THR A 16 7.71 4.30 9.71
N ASN A 17 7.17 3.13 10.05
CA ASN A 17 7.32 2.59 11.39
C ASN A 17 8.79 2.18 11.64
N CYS A 18 9.15 1.94 12.91
CA CYS A 18 10.47 1.45 13.31
C CYS A 18 10.72 -0.05 12.99
N GLY A 19 10.18 -0.54 11.86
CA GLY A 19 10.43 -1.88 11.36
C GLY A 19 11.85 -2.03 10.83
N THR A 20 12.43 -3.22 10.97
CA THR A 20 13.79 -3.51 10.50
C THR A 20 13.88 -3.43 8.97
N GLU A 21 12.81 -3.75 8.24
CA GLU A 21 12.77 -3.59 6.78
C GLU A 21 12.93 -2.12 6.32
N ASN A 22 12.57 -1.15 7.17
CA ASN A 22 12.56 0.26 6.81
C ASN A 22 13.92 0.95 6.97
N VAL A 23 14.91 0.27 7.56
CA VAL A 23 16.25 0.82 7.76
C VAL A 23 16.91 1.16 6.42
N ILE A 24 16.68 0.33 5.39
CA ILE A 24 17.21 0.57 4.05
C ILE A 24 16.59 1.83 3.43
N ILE A 25 15.26 2.00 3.56
CA ILE A 25 14.55 3.18 3.05
C ILE A 25 15.03 4.45 3.75
N ALA A 26 15.22 4.40 5.07
CA ALA A 26 15.76 5.51 5.85
C ALA A 26 17.15 5.92 5.38
N ALA A 27 18.03 4.94 5.16
CA ALA A 27 19.40 5.18 4.67
C ALA A 27 19.40 5.78 3.26
N LEU A 28 18.61 5.25 2.34
CA LEU A 28 18.50 5.77 0.98
C LEU A 28 17.99 7.22 0.97
N GLN A 29 16.93 7.48 1.73
CA GLN A 29 16.37 8.84 1.86
C GLN A 29 17.38 9.82 2.44
N HIS A 30 18.17 9.41 3.43
CA HIS A 30 19.25 10.25 3.95
C HIS A 30 20.29 10.58 2.87
N VAL A 31 20.79 9.59 2.13
CA VAL A 31 21.80 9.80 1.08
C VAL A 31 21.28 10.70 -0.04
N PHE A 32 20.06 10.48 -0.53
CA PHE A 32 19.53 11.27 -1.64
C PHE A 32 19.17 12.70 -1.23
N HIS A 33 18.76 12.93 0.02
CA HIS A 33 18.43 14.27 0.50
C HIS A 33 19.63 15.11 0.90
N ASP A 34 20.71 14.50 1.40
CA ASP A 34 21.96 15.21 1.71
C ASP A 34 22.60 15.80 0.43
N ASN A 35 22.43 15.14 -0.72
CA ASN A 35 22.95 15.61 -2.02
C ASN A 35 22.14 16.77 -2.64
N ILE A 36 20.97 17.11 -2.10
CA ILE A 36 20.05 18.15 -2.62
C ILE A 36 20.07 19.43 -1.75
N ALA A 37 20.79 19.42 -0.62
CA ALA A 37 20.71 20.44 0.41
C ALA A 37 21.28 21.82 0.01
N ASN A 38 20.45 22.65 -0.61
CA ASN A 38 20.62 24.12 -0.70
C ASN A 38 20.25 24.80 0.64
N ASN A 39 21.01 24.55 1.71
CA ASN A 39 20.91 25.25 3.01
C ASN A 39 19.58 25.13 3.79
N GLN A 40 18.68 24.20 3.46
CA GLN A 40 17.51 23.89 4.27
C GLN A 40 17.55 22.43 4.72
N GLN A 41 17.55 22.21 6.04
CA GLN A 41 17.59 20.88 6.65
C GLN A 41 16.24 20.19 6.47
N THR A 42 16.02 19.55 5.32
CA THR A 42 14.86 18.69 5.08
C THR A 42 15.22 17.25 5.37
N TYR A 43 14.75 16.71 6.49
CA TYR A 43 14.85 15.27 6.78
C TYR A 43 13.98 14.50 5.76
N GLY A 44 14.61 13.80 4.82
CA GLY A 44 13.91 12.99 3.81
C GLY A 44 13.20 11.77 4.40
N HIS A 45 13.52 11.38 5.63
CA HIS A 45 12.89 10.26 6.31
C HIS A 45 12.57 10.55 7.77
N ARG A 46 11.43 10.03 8.25
CA ARG A 46 11.00 10.12 9.64
C ARG A 46 10.37 8.82 10.12
N TYR A 47 10.81 8.34 11.27
CA TYR A 47 10.10 7.27 11.98
C TYR A 47 8.83 7.81 12.65
N VAL A 48 7.73 7.09 12.49
CA VAL A 48 6.43 7.38 13.13
C VAL A 48 6.01 6.24 14.04
N ALA A 49 5.19 6.57 15.03
CA ALA A 49 4.65 5.59 15.96
C ALA A 49 3.83 4.53 15.21
N SER A 50 3.83 3.30 15.72
CA SER A 50 3.08 2.18 15.13
C SER A 50 1.55 2.43 15.10
N THR A 51 1.05 3.34 15.93
CA THR A 51 -0.32 3.84 15.96
C THR A 51 -0.69 4.66 14.72
N CYS A 52 0.27 5.33 14.09
CA CYS A 52 0.07 6.00 12.81
C CYS A 52 -0.20 4.99 11.68
N ASN A 53 0.20 3.73 11.86
CA ASN A 53 0.02 2.64 10.87
C ASN A 53 -1.35 1.93 10.98
N GLN A 54 -2.27 2.41 11.82
CA GLN A 54 -3.53 1.69 12.09
C GLN A 54 -4.46 1.63 10.89
N ARG A 55 -4.52 2.68 10.06
CA ARG A 55 -5.38 2.70 8.87
C ARG A 55 -5.02 1.61 7.88
N ILE A 56 -3.75 1.55 7.46
CA ILE A 56 -3.32 0.54 6.49
C ILE A 56 -3.39 -0.87 7.10
N LYS A 57 -3.12 -1.04 8.40
CA LYS A 57 -3.35 -2.31 9.10
C LYS A 57 -4.82 -2.74 9.08
N SER A 58 -5.74 -1.80 9.32
CA SER A 58 -7.18 -2.04 9.24
C SER A 58 -7.58 -2.44 7.83
N TRP A 59 -7.05 -1.76 6.82
CA TRP A 59 -7.27 -2.10 5.41
C TRP A 59 -6.78 -3.52 5.08
N TRP A 60 -5.54 -3.88 5.47
CA TRP A 60 -5.02 -5.24 5.28
C TRP A 60 -5.89 -6.30 5.96
N SER A 61 -6.40 -5.99 7.16
CA SER A 61 -7.34 -6.88 7.88
C SER A 61 -8.65 -7.05 7.11
N ASN A 62 -9.20 -5.96 6.55
CA ASN A 62 -10.40 -6.00 5.73
C ASN A 62 -10.17 -6.81 4.45
N PHE A 63 -9.13 -6.50 3.69
CA PHE A 63 -8.74 -7.21 2.46
C PHE A 63 -8.58 -8.71 2.69
N ARG A 64 -7.95 -9.08 3.81
CA ARG A 64 -7.79 -10.48 4.18
C ARG A 64 -9.13 -11.18 4.31
N LYS A 65 -10.03 -10.63 5.13
CA LYS A 65 -11.34 -11.22 5.43
C LYS A 65 -12.27 -11.28 4.22
N SER A 66 -12.19 -10.30 3.32
CA SER A 66 -13.12 -10.22 2.20
C SER A 66 -12.68 -11.03 0.99
N LEU A 67 -11.37 -11.16 0.73
CA LEU A 67 -10.87 -11.59 -0.58
C LEU A 67 -9.68 -12.55 -0.50
N SER A 68 -8.70 -12.27 0.35
CA SER A 68 -7.43 -13.01 0.31
C SER A 68 -7.42 -14.29 1.15
N GLU A 69 -8.36 -14.45 2.08
CA GLU A 69 -8.42 -15.60 3.01
C GLU A 69 -8.63 -16.91 2.26
N TRP A 70 -9.59 -16.94 1.33
CA TRP A 70 -9.87 -18.13 0.53
C TRP A 70 -8.66 -18.59 -0.29
N TRP A 71 -7.98 -17.66 -0.99
CA TRP A 71 -6.77 -17.99 -1.75
C TRP A 71 -5.66 -18.53 -0.85
N LEU A 72 -5.50 -17.94 0.33
CA LEU A 72 -4.50 -18.39 1.28
C LEU A 72 -4.80 -19.81 1.79
N GLU A 73 -6.06 -20.12 2.06
CA GLU A 73 -6.50 -21.46 2.46
C GLU A 73 -6.30 -22.47 1.33
N LEU A 74 -6.71 -22.15 0.10
CA LEU A 74 -6.48 -22.99 -1.08
C LEU A 74 -5.00 -23.36 -1.24
N PHE A 75 -4.09 -22.39 -1.19
CA PHE A 75 -2.66 -22.66 -1.37
C PHE A 75 -2.06 -23.43 -0.19
N LYS A 76 -2.55 -23.23 1.03
CA LYS A 76 -2.17 -24.05 2.19
C LYS A 76 -2.62 -25.49 2.02
N ASP A 77 -3.86 -25.72 1.59
CA ASP A 77 -4.41 -27.06 1.39
C ASP A 77 -3.67 -27.82 0.29
N LEU A 78 -3.28 -27.12 -0.79
CA LEU A 78 -2.43 -27.70 -1.84
C LEU A 78 -1.06 -28.12 -1.30
N ALA A 79 -0.48 -27.35 -0.37
CA ALA A 79 0.79 -27.71 0.26
C ALA A 79 0.64 -28.89 1.23
N VAL A 80 -0.39 -28.88 2.07
CA VAL A 80 -0.65 -29.95 3.07
C VAL A 80 -1.01 -31.27 2.40
N SER A 81 -1.77 -31.24 1.30
CA SER A 81 -2.12 -32.44 0.52
C SER A 81 -0.95 -33.04 -0.26
N GLY A 82 0.21 -32.38 -0.29
CA GLY A 82 1.40 -32.83 -1.02
C GLY A 82 1.33 -32.61 -2.54
N VAL A 83 0.25 -32.01 -3.05
CA VAL A 83 0.10 -31.66 -4.48
C VAL A 83 1.04 -30.51 -4.85
N PHE A 84 1.33 -29.63 -3.90
CA PHE A 84 2.28 -28.53 -4.06
C PHE A 84 3.55 -28.77 -3.22
N CYS A 85 4.71 -28.75 -3.87
CA CYS A 85 6.01 -28.83 -3.22
C CYS A 85 6.85 -27.59 -3.53
N HIS A 86 7.19 -26.82 -2.49
CA HIS A 86 7.98 -25.58 -2.62
C HIS A 86 9.41 -25.81 -3.11
N ALA A 87 9.94 -27.04 -3.02
CA ALA A 87 11.25 -27.38 -3.56
C ALA A 87 11.22 -27.68 -5.07
N ASN A 88 10.03 -27.81 -5.67
CA ASN A 88 9.86 -28.11 -7.09
C ASN A 88 9.45 -26.84 -7.87
N ALA A 89 10.32 -26.38 -8.76
CA ALA A 89 10.08 -25.20 -9.58
C ALA A 89 8.81 -25.30 -10.44
N VAL A 90 8.46 -26.49 -10.95
CA VAL A 90 7.23 -26.69 -11.74
C VAL A 90 6.00 -26.47 -10.87
N HIS A 91 6.02 -26.94 -9.62
CA HIS A 91 4.91 -26.76 -8.69
C HIS A 91 4.75 -25.29 -8.28
N ILE A 92 5.81 -24.48 -8.34
CA ILE A 92 5.72 -23.02 -8.14
C ILE A 92 5.14 -22.33 -9.37
N HIS A 93 5.66 -22.65 -10.57
CA HIS A 93 5.28 -21.97 -11.80
C HIS A 93 3.87 -22.31 -12.26
N CYS A 94 3.37 -23.51 -12.01
CA CYS A 94 2.04 -23.93 -12.45
C CYS A 94 0.91 -23.11 -11.79
N PRO A 95 0.82 -22.97 -10.45
CA PRO A 95 -0.14 -22.08 -9.81
C PRO A 95 0.01 -20.62 -10.23
N TRP A 96 1.25 -20.13 -10.42
CA TRP A 96 1.46 -18.79 -10.98
C TRP A 96 0.81 -18.66 -12.36
N TYR A 97 1.12 -19.56 -13.29
CA TYR A 97 0.54 -19.51 -14.63
C TYR A 97 -0.99 -19.63 -14.60
N CYS A 98 -1.53 -20.57 -13.83
CA CYS A 98 -2.96 -20.86 -13.79
C CYS A 98 -3.79 -19.77 -13.08
N PHE A 99 -3.28 -19.23 -11.97
CA PHE A 99 -4.06 -18.34 -11.11
C PHE A 99 -3.68 -16.86 -11.23
N MET A 100 -2.50 -16.51 -11.75
CA MET A 100 -2.05 -15.10 -11.80
C MET A 100 -3.04 -14.20 -12.52
N GLY A 101 -3.62 -14.64 -13.65
CA GLY A 101 -4.62 -13.85 -14.37
C GLY A 101 -5.88 -13.59 -13.55
N ILE A 102 -6.33 -14.58 -12.79
CA ILE A 102 -7.53 -14.49 -11.93
C ILE A 102 -7.22 -13.57 -10.73
N LEU A 103 -6.12 -13.85 -10.02
CA LEU A 103 -5.65 -13.05 -8.90
C LEU A 103 -5.46 -11.58 -9.31
N GLN A 104 -4.87 -11.32 -10.47
CA GLN A 104 -4.69 -9.97 -10.98
C GLN A 104 -6.02 -9.27 -11.25
N LYS A 105 -7.01 -9.98 -11.79
CA LYS A 105 -8.34 -9.44 -12.06
C LYS A 105 -9.07 -9.13 -10.76
N GLU A 106 -9.01 -10.02 -9.78
CA GLU A 106 -9.59 -9.80 -8.46
C GLU A 106 -8.91 -8.61 -7.77
N LEU A 107 -7.58 -8.60 -7.67
CA LEU A 107 -6.84 -7.48 -7.08
C LEU A 107 -7.19 -6.12 -7.73
N LYS A 108 -7.36 -6.08 -9.05
CA LYS A 108 -7.83 -4.87 -9.76
C LYS A 108 -9.24 -4.48 -9.35
N PHE A 109 -10.16 -5.44 -9.27
CA PHE A 109 -11.53 -5.19 -8.82
C PHE A 109 -11.56 -4.63 -7.40
N VAL A 110 -10.75 -5.19 -6.50
CA VAL A 110 -10.61 -4.74 -5.12
C VAL A 110 -10.09 -3.32 -5.05
N ALA A 111 -9.07 -3.01 -5.84
CA ALA A 111 -8.53 -1.66 -5.93
C ALA A 111 -9.59 -0.67 -6.41
N SER A 112 -10.33 -0.98 -7.49
CA SER A 112 -11.42 -0.14 -7.98
C SER A 112 -12.54 0.04 -6.94
N SER A 113 -13.01 -1.05 -6.33
CA SER A 113 -14.06 -0.98 -5.30
C SER A 113 -13.60 -0.18 -4.09
N TRP A 114 -12.35 -0.33 -3.66
CA TRP A 114 -11.77 0.46 -2.59
C TRP A 114 -11.55 1.93 -2.98
N ASN A 115 -11.33 2.23 -4.24
CA ASN A 115 -11.15 3.60 -4.68
C ASN A 115 -12.47 4.36 -4.84
N GLU A 116 -13.55 3.64 -5.13
CA GLU A 116 -14.90 4.17 -5.31
C GLU A 116 -15.74 4.18 -4.02
N HIS A 117 -15.31 3.50 -2.95
CA HIS A 117 -16.11 3.45 -1.73
C HIS A 117 -16.20 4.81 -1.04
N LEU A 118 -17.36 5.09 -0.44
CA LEU A 118 -17.53 6.28 0.36
C LEU A 118 -16.82 6.12 1.70
N LEU A 119 -15.84 6.98 1.97
CA LEU A 119 -15.34 7.21 3.32
C LEU A 119 -16.41 7.98 4.09
N THR A 120 -17.16 7.29 4.95
CA THR A 120 -18.00 7.94 5.96
C THR A 120 -17.14 8.31 7.16
N GLY A 121 -17.05 9.61 7.47
CA GLY A 121 -16.31 10.07 8.64
C GLY A 121 -16.96 9.63 9.94
N SER A 122 -16.09 9.44 10.93
CA SER A 122 -16.48 9.35 12.33
C SER A 122 -16.11 10.65 13.02
N ASN A 123 -16.86 11.06 14.04
CA ASN A 123 -16.56 12.25 14.86
C ASN A 123 -15.16 12.19 15.53
N MET A 124 -14.51 11.03 15.53
CA MET A 124 -13.24 10.75 16.20
C MET A 124 -12.06 10.58 15.24
N SER A 125 -12.25 10.77 13.93
CA SER A 125 -11.23 10.54 12.92
C SER A 125 -10.95 11.79 12.10
N ASP A 126 -9.68 12.19 11.96
CA ASP A 126 -9.21 13.19 10.98
C ASP A 126 -9.38 12.72 9.51
N CYS A 127 -10.20 11.69 9.25
CA CYS A 127 -10.52 11.24 7.89
C CYS A 127 -11.60 12.14 7.32
N ARG A 128 -11.32 12.75 6.17
CA ARG A 128 -12.36 13.45 5.41
C ARG A 128 -13.36 12.46 4.84
N ASN A 129 -14.59 12.92 4.75
CA ASN A 129 -15.65 12.20 4.07
C ASN A 129 -15.46 12.35 2.56
N GLY A 130 -15.76 11.32 1.79
CA GLY A 130 -15.70 11.38 0.34
C GLY A 130 -15.21 10.09 -0.29
N ILE A 131 -15.21 10.06 -1.61
CA ILE A 131 -14.72 8.93 -2.40
C ILE A 131 -13.20 9.12 -2.60
N PRO A 132 -12.34 8.13 -2.27
CA PRO A 132 -10.89 8.26 -2.41
C PRO A 132 -10.43 8.76 -3.79
N ASP A 133 -11.01 8.25 -4.88
CA ASP A 133 -10.67 8.72 -6.23
C ASP A 133 -11.07 10.18 -6.45
N GLU A 134 -12.24 10.60 -5.99
CA GLU A 134 -12.67 12.01 -6.10
C GLU A 134 -11.78 12.94 -5.26
N LEU A 135 -11.42 12.52 -4.05
CA LEU A 135 -10.51 13.28 -3.19
C LEU A 135 -9.15 13.46 -3.87
N PHE A 136 -8.64 12.41 -4.53
CA PHE A 136 -7.37 12.46 -5.24
C PHE A 136 -7.42 13.34 -6.51
N VAL A 137 -8.47 13.20 -7.32
CA VAL A 137 -8.59 13.88 -8.62
C VAL A 137 -9.05 15.34 -8.47
N LEU A 138 -9.91 15.64 -7.50
CA LEU A 138 -10.53 16.95 -7.28
C LEU A 138 -10.26 17.48 -5.86
N PRO A 139 -8.99 17.72 -5.51
CA PRO A 139 -8.63 18.15 -4.15
C PRO A 139 -9.23 19.51 -3.77
N GLU A 140 -9.57 20.36 -4.76
CA GLU A 140 -10.15 21.69 -4.57
C GLU A 140 -11.58 21.67 -4.03
N ASN A 141 -12.37 20.67 -4.43
CA ASN A 141 -13.74 20.46 -3.91
C ASN A 141 -13.73 20.00 -2.45
N SER A 142 -12.61 19.43 -2.01
CA SER A 142 -12.35 19.03 -0.64
C SER A 142 -11.47 20.07 0.06
N SER A 143 -12.00 21.27 0.35
CA SER A 143 -11.34 22.38 1.07
C SER A 143 -9.95 22.05 1.65
N THR A 144 -8.88 22.36 0.89
CA THR A 144 -7.41 22.32 1.17
C THR A 144 -6.54 21.17 0.62
N SER A 145 -5.75 21.52 -0.42
CA SER A 145 -4.26 21.48 -0.61
C SER A 145 -3.32 20.44 0.07
N LEU A 146 -3.79 19.43 0.80
CA LEU A 146 -2.90 18.55 1.59
C LEU A 146 -2.70 17.12 1.06
N LEU A 147 -3.29 16.76 -0.08
CA LEU A 147 -3.14 15.39 -0.61
C LEU A 147 -1.79 15.08 -1.27
N HIS A 148 -0.91 16.07 -1.44
CA HIS A 148 0.48 15.85 -1.82
C HIS A 148 1.34 15.21 -0.71
N SER A 149 0.77 14.91 0.48
CA SER A 149 1.52 14.44 1.66
C SER A 149 1.51 12.93 1.88
N PHE A 150 0.77 12.15 1.10
CA PHE A 150 0.55 10.71 1.33
C PHE A 150 1.08 9.80 0.22
N VAL A 151 2.00 10.31 -0.59
CA VAL A 151 2.73 9.53 -1.59
C VAL A 151 4.22 9.58 -1.29
#